data_AF-L9WID7-F1
#
_entry.id   AF-L9WID7-F1
#
_cell.length_a   1.000
_cell.length_b   1.000
_cell.length_c   1.000
_cell.angle_alpha   90.00
_cell.angle_beta   90.00
_cell.angle_gamma   90.00
#
_symmetry.space_group_name_H-M   'P 1'
#
loop_
_entity.id
_entity.type
_entity.pdbx_description
1 polymer ?
#
loop_
_entity_poly.entity_id
_entity_poly.type
_entity_poly.pdbx_seq_one_letter_code
_entity_poly.pdbx_strand_id
1 'polypeptide(L)'
;MSQQPEQHSPAEGKPDDLPSTEVTEGVERAPHRAMFRAMGYDDEDFDSPMIGVANPAADITPCNVHLDDVAQSAYDAVDEADGMPIEFGTITISDAISMGTEGMKASLISREVIADSVELVAFGERMDGLVTIGGCDKNMPGMMMAAIRTDLPSVFLYGGSIMPGEHEGREITVQNLFEGVGAVADGEMSEAELDEMERNACPGAGSCGGMFTANTMASISETIGFAPLGSSSPPAEDDERYEVARESGELAVEVVRERRKPSDFLTRESFENAIALQVAIGGSTNAVLHLLAMAAEAGIELDIEDFNEISARTPKIAKLQPSGARVMNDLHEVGGVPVVLRELLEADLLHGDALTVTGETIAEAIDRIDPPRIEELDTDFLYTVDEPIHERGAIRILTGNLAPDGAVIKITGEDHLRHEGPVLSLIHISDG
;
A
#
# COMPACT_ATOMS: atom_id res chain seq x y z
N MET A 1 17.15 42.13 35.06
CA MET A 1 17.07 40.67 35.30
C MET A 1 17.22 40.03 33.95
N SER A 2 18.33 39.33 33.74
CA SER A 2 18.69 38.72 32.46
C SER A 2 17.72 37.57 32.19
N GLN A 3 17.11 37.55 31.00
CA GLN A 3 16.46 36.36 30.49
C GLN A 3 17.55 35.33 30.22
N GLN A 4 17.44 34.16 30.85
CA GLN A 4 18.20 32.99 30.46
C GLN A 4 17.55 32.40 29.21
N PRO A 5 18.32 32.07 28.16
CA PRO A 5 17.78 31.28 27.05
C PRO A 5 17.47 29.87 27.53
N GLU A 6 16.33 29.34 27.07
CA GLU A 6 15.95 27.94 27.22
C GLU A 6 17.09 27.05 26.73
N GLN A 7 17.48 26.10 27.57
CA GLN A 7 18.46 25.08 27.23
C GLN A 7 17.76 24.07 26.32
N HIS A 8 18.08 24.10 25.02
CA HIS A 8 17.93 22.90 24.20
C HIS A 8 18.73 21.78 24.86
N SER A 9 18.07 20.66 25.16
CA SER A 9 18.74 19.43 25.56
C SER A 9 19.71 19.03 24.46
N PRO A 10 20.96 18.63 24.77
CA PRO A 10 21.84 18.07 23.75
C PRO A 10 21.16 16.82 23.16
N ALA A 11 21.15 16.71 21.83
CA ALA A 11 20.73 15.51 21.14
C ALA A 11 21.43 14.31 21.79
N GLU A 12 20.67 13.33 22.28
CA GLU A 12 21.24 12.06 22.69
C GLU A 12 21.88 11.46 21.43
N GLY A 13 23.20 11.25 21.47
CA GLY A 13 23.92 10.68 20.33
C GLY A 13 23.38 9.30 19.95
N LYS A 14 23.72 8.84 18.74
CA LYS A 14 23.32 7.53 18.20
C LYS A 14 23.40 6.41 19.25
N PRO A 15 22.32 5.66 19.48
CA PRO A 15 22.39 4.50 20.36
C PRO A 15 23.43 3.48 19.87
N ASP A 16 24.31 3.04 20.76
CA ASP A 16 25.40 2.10 20.46
C ASP A 16 24.91 0.71 19.96
N ASP A 17 23.62 0.40 20.13
CA ASP A 17 23.00 -0.87 19.74
C ASP A 17 22.36 -0.86 18.35
N LEU A 18 22.37 0.29 17.65
CA LEU A 18 21.87 0.37 16.28
C LEU A 18 22.77 -0.43 15.30
N PRO A 19 22.21 -1.20 14.35
CA PRO A 19 22.96 -2.00 13.39
C PRO A 19 24.09 -1.25 12.66
N SER A 20 23.84 -0.01 12.27
CA SER A 20 24.77 0.79 11.46
C SER A 20 26.05 1.18 12.23
N THR A 21 26.04 1.10 13.57
CA THR A 21 27.27 1.28 14.38
C THR A 21 28.36 0.27 13.99
N GLU A 22 27.98 -0.90 13.46
CA GLU A 22 28.93 -1.90 12.96
C GLU A 22 29.72 -1.43 11.73
N VAL A 23 29.28 -0.37 11.05
CA VAL A 23 29.92 0.21 9.87
C VAL A 23 30.32 1.68 10.06
N THR A 24 29.75 2.38 11.05
CA THR A 24 30.08 3.79 11.33
C THR A 24 31.01 3.98 12.52
N GLU A 25 30.95 3.14 13.57
CA GLU A 25 31.64 3.40 14.84
C GLU A 25 32.97 2.66 15.04
N GLY A 26 33.94 3.32 15.68
CA GLY A 26 35.23 2.71 16.01
C GLY A 26 36.33 2.87 14.96
N VAL A 27 37.58 2.60 15.36
CA VAL A 27 38.77 2.84 14.52
C VAL A 27 38.86 1.84 13.38
N GLU A 28 38.45 0.60 13.62
CA GLU A 28 38.42 -0.50 12.67
C GLU A 28 37.44 -0.26 11.51
N ARG A 29 36.47 0.65 11.68
CA ARG A 29 35.49 1.00 10.64
C ARG A 29 35.93 2.16 9.74
N ALA A 30 37.15 2.66 9.91
CA ALA A 30 37.73 3.68 9.02
C ALA A 30 37.64 3.32 7.51
N PRO A 31 37.81 2.06 7.06
CA PRO A 31 37.59 1.71 5.65
C PRO A 31 36.15 1.92 5.17
N HIS A 32 35.16 1.60 6.00
CA HIS A 32 33.74 1.77 5.68
C HIS A 32 33.39 3.26 5.62
N ARG A 33 33.75 4.04 6.66
CA ARG A 33 33.60 5.51 6.65
C ARG A 33 34.29 6.18 5.47
N ALA A 34 35.43 5.67 4.99
CA ALA A 34 36.08 6.21 3.80
C ALA A 34 35.21 6.04 2.53
N MET A 35 34.45 4.94 2.43
CA MET A 35 33.49 4.74 1.33
C MET A 35 32.30 5.70 1.47
N PHE A 36 31.72 5.83 2.68
CA PHE A 36 30.65 6.81 2.92
C PHE A 36 31.08 8.25 2.61
N ARG A 37 32.28 8.67 3.03
CA ARG A 37 32.82 9.98 2.69
C ARG A 37 33.02 10.21 1.19
N ALA A 38 33.26 9.14 0.43
CA ALA A 38 33.33 9.23 -1.02
C ALA A 38 31.95 9.47 -1.67
N MET A 39 30.86 9.14 -0.96
CA MET A 39 29.47 9.40 -1.36
C MET A 39 28.97 10.77 -0.92
N GLY A 40 29.66 11.43 0.03
CA GLY A 40 29.33 12.79 0.47
C GLY A 40 29.09 12.92 1.96
N TYR A 41 28.96 11.80 2.68
CA TYR A 41 28.68 11.80 4.12
C TYR A 41 29.86 12.29 4.97
N ASP A 42 29.58 12.96 6.06
CA ASP A 42 30.55 13.53 6.98
C ASP A 42 30.49 12.92 8.39
N ASP A 43 31.02 13.62 9.39
CA ASP A 43 31.09 13.10 10.76
C ASP A 43 29.72 13.15 11.45
N GLU A 44 28.90 14.16 11.15
CA GLU A 44 27.57 14.34 11.75
C GLU A 44 26.62 13.24 11.26
N ASP A 45 26.72 12.83 10.00
CA ASP A 45 25.96 11.71 9.44
C ASP A 45 26.21 10.38 10.17
N PHE A 46 27.45 10.12 10.58
CA PHE A 46 27.79 8.86 11.24
C PHE A 46 27.18 8.72 12.63
N ASP A 47 26.88 9.86 13.26
CA ASP A 47 26.19 10.00 14.55
C ASP A 47 24.66 9.94 14.40
N SER A 48 24.12 9.78 13.18
CA SER A 48 22.68 9.71 12.88
C SER A 48 22.22 8.27 12.58
N PRO A 49 20.93 7.93 12.83
CA PRO A 49 20.37 6.67 12.39
C PRO A 49 20.38 6.54 10.86
N MET A 50 20.83 5.40 10.35
CA MET A 50 20.94 5.15 8.91
C MET A 50 19.62 4.58 8.36
N ILE A 51 18.94 5.36 7.52
CA ILE A 51 17.62 5.02 6.99
C ILE A 51 17.73 4.64 5.52
N GLY A 52 17.37 3.41 5.18
CA GLY A 52 17.30 2.97 3.79
C GLY A 52 16.02 3.45 3.11
N VAL A 53 16.13 4.18 2.00
CA VAL A 53 14.99 4.58 1.16
C VAL A 53 14.92 3.62 -0.03
N ALA A 54 14.03 2.62 0.05
CA ALA A 54 13.90 1.57 -0.95
C ALA A 54 12.95 2.02 -2.08
N ASN A 55 13.52 2.40 -3.22
CA ASN A 55 12.80 3.01 -4.33
C ASN A 55 12.70 2.06 -5.56
N PRO A 56 11.50 1.64 -5.99
CA PRO A 56 11.30 0.83 -7.18
C PRO A 56 11.03 1.66 -8.45
N ALA A 57 11.52 2.90 -8.53
CA ALA A 57 11.36 3.77 -9.70
C ALA A 57 11.83 3.10 -10.99
N ALA A 58 11.03 3.21 -12.04
CA ALA A 58 11.36 2.63 -13.34
C ALA A 58 10.52 3.21 -14.49
N ASP A 59 11.17 3.45 -15.63
CA ASP A 59 10.57 3.89 -16.90
C ASP A 59 9.69 2.84 -17.61
N ILE A 60 9.34 1.75 -16.94
CA ILE A 60 8.56 0.65 -17.54
C ILE A 60 7.06 0.74 -17.24
N THR A 61 6.63 1.66 -16.38
CA THR A 61 5.22 1.77 -15.97
C THR A 61 4.90 3.15 -15.40
N PRO A 62 3.74 3.77 -15.73
CA PRO A 62 3.34 5.04 -15.14
C PRO A 62 3.18 4.96 -13.62
N CYS A 63 2.99 3.76 -13.06
CA CYS A 63 2.90 3.53 -11.62
C CYS A 63 4.18 3.86 -10.85
N ASN A 64 5.33 3.90 -11.52
CA ASN A 64 6.64 4.01 -10.89
C ASN A 64 7.53 5.11 -11.49
N VAL A 65 7.15 5.76 -12.59
CA VAL A 65 8.00 6.74 -13.29
C VAL A 65 8.29 8.00 -12.45
N HIS A 66 7.42 8.34 -11.51
CA HIS A 66 7.53 9.52 -10.65
C HIS A 66 8.13 9.22 -9.28
N LEU A 67 8.45 7.96 -8.97
CA LEU A 67 8.86 7.58 -7.63
C LEU A 67 10.22 8.14 -7.23
N ASP A 68 11.07 8.56 -8.18
CA ASP A 68 12.30 9.29 -7.86
C ASP A 68 11.98 10.62 -7.16
N ASP A 69 10.96 11.37 -7.61
CA ASP A 69 10.59 12.64 -7.00
C ASP A 69 9.94 12.44 -5.61
N VAL A 70 9.15 11.37 -5.47
CA VAL A 70 8.56 10.94 -4.18
C VAL A 70 9.65 10.49 -3.21
N ALA A 71 10.59 9.67 -3.67
CA ALA A 71 11.72 9.18 -2.88
C ALA A 71 12.63 10.33 -2.44
N GLN A 72 12.90 11.30 -3.33
CA GLN A 72 13.70 12.48 -3.00
C GLN A 72 13.06 13.28 -1.86
N SER A 73 11.73 13.44 -1.86
CA SER A 73 11.02 14.16 -0.80
C SER A 73 11.14 13.47 0.56
N ALA A 74 11.08 12.13 0.58
CA ALA A 74 11.32 11.35 1.80
C ALA A 74 12.80 11.37 2.22
N TYR A 75 13.72 11.29 1.26
CA TYR A 75 15.16 11.35 1.48
C TYR A 75 15.55 12.67 2.16
N ASP A 76 15.11 13.79 1.62
CA ASP A 76 15.39 15.12 2.15
C ASP A 76 14.81 15.29 3.57
N ALA A 77 13.61 14.75 3.80
CA ALA A 77 12.98 14.78 5.12
C ALA A 77 13.71 13.94 6.18
N VAL A 78 14.29 12.79 5.78
CA VAL A 78 15.13 11.99 6.68
C VAL A 78 16.38 12.79 7.08
N ASP A 79 17.05 13.44 6.13
CA ASP A 79 18.23 14.30 6.38
C ASP A 79 17.88 15.43 7.35
N GLU A 80 16.78 16.15 7.07
CA GLU A 80 16.28 17.26 7.90
C GLU A 80 15.86 16.83 9.31
N ALA A 81 15.51 15.56 9.51
CA ALA A 81 15.13 14.99 10.80
C ALA A 81 16.32 14.44 11.61
N ASP A 82 17.56 14.76 11.22
CA ASP A 82 18.82 14.23 11.75
C ASP A 82 18.93 12.69 11.60
N GLY A 83 18.56 12.19 10.42
CA GLY A 83 18.83 10.84 9.93
C GLY A 83 19.89 10.86 8.83
N MET A 84 20.53 9.71 8.57
CA MET A 84 21.44 9.51 7.45
C MET A 84 20.69 8.73 6.35
N PRO A 85 20.10 9.39 5.34
CA PRO A 85 19.35 8.71 4.29
C PRO A 85 20.29 7.99 3.30
N ILE A 86 19.93 6.77 2.92
CA ILE A 86 20.59 6.01 1.85
C ILE A 86 19.52 5.47 0.89
N GLU A 87 19.43 6.05 -0.29
CA GLU A 87 18.55 5.53 -1.33
C GLU A 87 19.14 4.30 -2.04
N PHE A 88 18.31 3.31 -2.30
CA PHE A 88 18.67 2.17 -3.13
C PHE A 88 17.48 1.62 -3.92
N GLY A 89 17.79 0.96 -5.05
CA GLY A 89 16.79 0.47 -5.98
C GLY A 89 16.31 -0.97 -5.72
N THR A 90 15.13 -1.29 -6.22
CA THR A 90 14.66 -2.67 -6.46
C THR A 90 13.88 -2.77 -7.77
N ILE A 91 13.59 -3.99 -8.23
CA ILE A 91 12.85 -4.20 -9.50
C ILE A 91 11.37 -3.89 -9.36
N THR A 92 10.69 -3.70 -10.50
CA THR A 92 9.23 -3.64 -10.58
C THR A 92 8.74 -4.30 -11.87
N ILE A 93 7.46 -4.67 -11.92
CA ILE A 93 6.78 -5.20 -13.10
C ILE A 93 5.43 -4.50 -13.24
N SER A 94 5.09 -4.07 -14.45
CA SER A 94 3.77 -3.52 -14.75
C SER A 94 2.77 -4.65 -15.00
N ASP A 95 1.80 -4.80 -14.10
CA ASP A 95 0.71 -5.75 -14.30
C ASP A 95 -0.16 -5.37 -15.51
N ALA A 96 -0.46 -4.09 -15.69
CA ALA A 96 -1.27 -3.61 -16.81
C ALA A 96 -0.62 -3.90 -18.17
N ILE A 97 0.68 -3.61 -18.34
CA ILE A 97 1.39 -3.83 -19.61
C ILE A 97 1.66 -5.32 -19.87
N SER A 98 1.90 -6.11 -18.83
CA SER A 98 2.17 -7.54 -18.99
C SER A 98 0.89 -8.37 -19.22
N MET A 99 -0.29 -7.81 -18.94
CA MET A 99 -1.58 -8.48 -19.08
C MET A 99 -1.80 -9.02 -20.50
N GLY A 100 -2.31 -10.25 -20.60
CA GLY A 100 -2.53 -10.93 -21.88
C GLY A 100 -1.26 -11.47 -22.56
N THR A 101 -0.09 -11.36 -21.93
CA THR A 101 1.19 -11.87 -22.48
C THR A 101 1.84 -12.92 -21.57
N GLU A 102 2.85 -13.61 -22.10
CA GLU A 102 3.72 -14.49 -21.29
C GLU A 102 4.41 -13.76 -20.13
N GLY A 103 4.58 -12.44 -20.24
CA GLY A 103 5.17 -11.59 -19.20
C GLY A 103 4.37 -11.59 -17.89
N MET A 104 3.06 -11.87 -17.93
CA MET A 104 2.23 -11.94 -16.71
C MET A 104 2.72 -13.02 -15.73
N LYS A 105 3.46 -14.04 -16.20
CA LYS A 105 4.11 -15.05 -15.34
C LYS A 105 5.20 -14.45 -14.44
N ALA A 106 5.71 -13.25 -14.76
CA ALA A 106 6.68 -12.53 -13.95
C ALA A 106 6.04 -11.63 -12.87
N SER A 107 4.72 -11.39 -12.91
CA SER A 107 4.03 -10.48 -11.98
C SER A 107 4.15 -10.95 -10.53
N LEU A 108 3.49 -12.06 -10.15
CA LEU A 108 3.41 -12.44 -8.74
C LEU A 108 4.79 -12.76 -8.13
N ILE A 109 5.70 -13.38 -8.89
CA ILE A 109 7.06 -13.68 -8.43
C ILE A 109 7.88 -12.40 -8.17
N SER A 110 7.56 -11.27 -8.80
CA SER A 110 8.22 -10.00 -8.51
C SER A 110 8.02 -9.58 -7.05
N ARG A 111 6.92 -9.96 -6.39
CA ARG A 111 6.69 -9.72 -4.94
C ARG A 111 7.85 -10.30 -4.12
N GLU A 112 8.23 -11.55 -4.38
CA GLU A 112 9.31 -12.23 -3.66
C GLU A 112 10.65 -11.60 -3.96
N VAL A 113 10.93 -11.31 -5.23
CA VAL A 113 12.20 -10.69 -5.64
C VAL A 113 12.37 -9.31 -5.01
N ILE A 114 11.29 -8.53 -4.91
CA ILE A 114 11.29 -7.23 -4.23
C ILE A 114 11.59 -7.43 -2.75
N ALA A 115 10.88 -8.34 -2.08
CA ALA A 115 11.07 -8.61 -0.66
C ALA A 115 12.52 -9.03 -0.36
N ASP A 116 13.03 -10.02 -1.11
CA ASP A 116 14.40 -10.53 -0.97
C ASP A 116 15.45 -9.44 -1.27
N SER A 117 15.21 -8.58 -2.25
CA SER A 117 16.17 -7.52 -2.64
C SER A 117 16.30 -6.47 -1.54
N VAL A 118 15.18 -6.04 -0.97
CA VAL A 118 15.16 -5.02 0.10
C VAL A 118 15.73 -5.60 1.39
N GLU A 119 15.36 -6.83 1.75
CA GLU A 119 15.93 -7.55 2.89
C GLU A 119 17.45 -7.69 2.77
N LEU A 120 17.94 -8.06 1.57
CA LEU A 120 19.37 -8.23 1.30
C LEU A 120 20.16 -6.94 1.51
N VAL A 121 19.67 -5.81 0.98
CA VAL A 121 20.36 -4.52 1.12
C VAL A 121 20.30 -4.05 2.57
N ALA A 122 19.12 -4.11 3.20
CA ALA A 122 18.95 -3.71 4.61
C ALA A 122 19.90 -4.50 5.54
N PHE A 123 19.96 -5.82 5.38
CA PHE A 123 20.85 -6.68 6.14
C PHE A 123 22.33 -6.44 5.82
N GLY A 124 22.68 -6.31 4.53
CA GLY A 124 24.05 -6.23 4.04
C GLY A 124 24.73 -4.91 4.39
N GLU A 125 24.01 -3.80 4.25
CA GLU A 125 24.50 -2.45 4.54
C GLU A 125 24.28 -2.04 6.00
N ARG A 126 23.63 -2.89 6.81
CA ARG A 126 23.37 -2.69 8.25
C ARG A 126 22.47 -1.48 8.53
N MET A 127 21.39 -1.32 7.76
CA MET A 127 20.41 -0.24 7.95
C MET A 127 19.75 -0.30 9.33
N ASP A 128 19.43 0.86 9.90
CA ASP A 128 18.75 0.97 11.20
C ASP A 128 17.23 1.02 11.07
N GLY A 129 16.74 1.55 9.94
CA GLY A 129 15.33 1.61 9.61
C GLY A 129 15.11 1.81 8.11
N LEU A 130 13.85 1.78 7.67
CA LEU A 130 13.48 1.83 6.26
C LEU A 130 12.33 2.80 5.98
N VAL A 131 12.44 3.54 4.87
CA VAL A 131 11.29 4.02 4.11
C VAL A 131 11.13 3.11 2.91
N THR A 132 10.03 2.36 2.86
CA THR A 132 9.77 1.45 1.74
C THR A 132 8.70 2.03 0.82
N ILE A 133 9.02 2.18 -0.47
CA ILE A 133 8.15 2.88 -1.41
C ILE A 133 7.45 1.88 -2.35
N GLY A 134 6.13 1.96 -2.47
CA GLY A 134 5.35 1.14 -3.39
C GLY A 134 4.56 1.98 -4.39
N GLY A 135 4.55 1.58 -5.66
CA GLY A 135 3.70 2.20 -6.69
C GLY A 135 2.74 1.19 -7.33
N CYS A 136 3.31 0.18 -8.01
CA CYS A 136 2.54 -0.84 -8.71
C CYS A 136 2.14 -2.02 -7.79
N ASP A 137 1.18 -2.83 -8.26
CA ASP A 137 0.50 -3.91 -7.55
C ASP A 137 1.38 -4.74 -6.60
N LYS A 138 2.47 -5.31 -7.09
CA LYS A 138 3.32 -6.24 -6.33
C LYS A 138 4.42 -5.56 -5.52
N ASN A 139 4.66 -4.25 -5.74
CA ASN A 139 5.56 -3.48 -4.91
C ASN A 139 5.03 -3.39 -3.48
N MET A 140 3.74 -3.08 -3.33
CA MET A 140 3.09 -2.88 -2.03
C MET A 140 3.35 -4.05 -1.05
N PRO A 141 2.93 -5.29 -1.36
CA PRO A 141 3.18 -6.41 -0.46
C PRO A 141 4.66 -6.81 -0.39
N GLY A 142 5.45 -6.66 -1.47
CA GLY A 142 6.88 -7.02 -1.44
C GLY A 142 7.67 -6.14 -0.46
N MET A 143 7.38 -4.84 -0.45
CA MET A 143 7.94 -3.87 0.49
C MET A 143 7.54 -4.14 1.93
N MET A 144 6.25 -4.36 2.19
CA MET A 144 5.78 -4.70 3.54
C MET A 144 6.34 -6.06 4.01
N MET A 145 6.46 -7.06 3.14
CA MET A 145 7.10 -8.33 3.48
C MET A 145 8.59 -8.14 3.84
N ALA A 146 9.33 -7.28 3.13
CA ALA A 146 10.71 -6.97 3.49
C ALA A 146 10.82 -6.31 4.88
N ALA A 147 9.92 -5.35 5.18
CA ALA A 147 9.86 -4.73 6.49
C ALA A 147 9.60 -5.77 7.59
N ILE A 148 8.66 -6.70 7.37
CA ILE A 148 8.35 -7.79 8.31
C ILE A 148 9.56 -8.71 8.53
N ARG A 149 10.20 -9.18 7.46
CA ARG A 149 11.34 -10.12 7.54
C ARG A 149 12.55 -9.53 8.23
N THR A 150 12.84 -8.26 7.95
CA THR A 150 13.95 -7.54 8.59
C THR A 150 13.65 -7.17 10.04
N ASP A 151 12.35 -7.00 10.38
CA ASP A 151 11.87 -6.49 11.67
C ASP A 151 12.57 -5.18 12.10
N LEU A 152 12.99 -4.38 11.11
CA LEU A 152 13.53 -3.05 11.31
C LEU A 152 12.38 -2.03 11.42
N PRO A 153 12.53 -0.97 12.23
CA PRO A 153 11.63 0.18 12.19
C PRO A 153 11.43 0.67 10.75
N SER A 154 10.20 0.61 10.26
CA SER A 154 9.89 0.79 8.83
C SER A 154 8.59 1.54 8.62
N VAL A 155 8.61 2.54 7.74
CA VAL A 155 7.43 3.26 7.27
C VAL A 155 7.18 2.89 5.81
N PHE A 156 5.93 2.57 5.47
CA PHE A 156 5.53 2.34 4.09
C PHE A 156 4.98 3.62 3.46
N LEU A 157 5.48 3.96 2.27
CA LEU A 157 5.08 5.13 1.49
C LEU A 157 4.50 4.68 0.15
N TYR A 158 3.22 4.98 -0.07
CA TYR A 158 2.58 4.78 -1.36
C TYR A 158 2.94 5.91 -2.34
N GLY A 159 3.15 5.58 -3.61
CA GLY A 159 3.40 6.54 -4.68
C GLY A 159 2.15 7.30 -5.15
N GLY A 160 0.94 6.84 -4.80
CA GLY A 160 -0.30 7.51 -5.19
C GLY A 160 -0.98 6.92 -6.42
N SER A 161 -2.28 7.16 -6.50
CA SER A 161 -3.14 6.72 -7.61
C SER A 161 -3.01 7.67 -8.80
N ILE A 162 -3.16 7.14 -10.02
CA ILE A 162 -3.32 7.96 -11.22
C ILE A 162 -4.66 8.72 -11.16
N MET A 163 -4.69 9.93 -11.71
CA MET A 163 -5.94 10.64 -11.99
C MET A 163 -6.73 9.93 -13.11
N PRO A 164 -8.07 9.94 -13.06
CA PRO A 164 -8.86 9.42 -14.17
C PRO A 164 -8.61 10.21 -15.46
N GLY A 165 -8.62 9.51 -16.59
CA GLY A 165 -8.65 10.11 -17.91
C GLY A 165 -10.03 10.63 -18.28
N GLU A 166 -10.15 11.32 -19.42
CA GLU A 166 -11.44 11.83 -19.91
C GLU A 166 -11.70 11.42 -21.36
N HIS A 167 -12.92 10.96 -21.66
CA HIS A 167 -13.41 10.78 -23.02
C HIS A 167 -14.88 11.21 -23.11
N GLU A 168 -15.17 12.12 -24.04
CA GLU A 168 -16.52 12.71 -24.24
C GLU A 168 -17.19 13.25 -22.96
N GLY A 169 -16.41 13.85 -22.06
CA GLY A 169 -16.91 14.38 -20.79
C GLY A 169 -17.27 13.31 -19.76
N ARG A 170 -16.76 12.08 -19.93
CA ARG A 170 -16.83 10.99 -18.95
C ARG A 170 -15.43 10.60 -18.52
N GLU A 171 -15.30 10.31 -17.23
CA GLU A 171 -14.08 9.74 -16.70
C GLU A 171 -13.88 8.32 -17.22
N ILE A 172 -12.65 8.01 -17.60
CA ILE A 172 -12.24 6.70 -18.09
C ILE A 172 -10.93 6.27 -17.43
N THR A 173 -10.73 4.97 -17.33
CA THR A 173 -9.53 4.34 -16.77
C THR A 173 -9.05 3.20 -17.65
N VAL A 174 -7.90 2.63 -17.33
CA VAL A 174 -7.39 1.41 -17.98
C VAL A 174 -8.40 0.25 -17.98
N GLN A 175 -9.28 0.17 -16.98
CA GLN A 175 -10.34 -0.85 -16.96
C GLN A 175 -11.29 -0.69 -18.14
N ASN A 176 -11.71 0.55 -18.43
CA ASN A 176 -12.62 0.83 -19.54
C ASN A 176 -11.99 0.46 -20.89
N LEU A 177 -10.65 0.42 -20.98
CA LEU A 177 -9.94 0.01 -22.19
C LEU A 177 -9.95 -1.51 -22.35
N PHE A 178 -9.78 -2.26 -21.26
CA PHE A 178 -9.95 -3.71 -21.29
C PHE A 178 -11.38 -4.11 -21.68
N GLU A 179 -12.38 -3.39 -21.16
CA GLU A 179 -13.79 -3.57 -21.55
C GLU A 179 -14.02 -3.16 -23.02
N GLY A 180 -13.42 -2.04 -23.46
CA GLY A 180 -13.49 -1.54 -24.82
C GLY A 180 -12.93 -2.51 -25.87
N VAL A 181 -11.85 -3.24 -25.56
CA VAL A 181 -11.33 -4.32 -26.42
C VAL A 181 -12.39 -5.40 -26.66
N GLY A 182 -13.13 -5.79 -25.62
CA GLY A 182 -14.26 -6.72 -25.74
C GLY A 182 -15.38 -6.14 -26.60
N ALA A 183 -15.77 -4.89 -26.34
CA ALA A 183 -16.81 -4.20 -27.10
C ALA A 183 -16.47 -4.05 -28.59
N VAL A 184 -15.20 -3.83 -28.95
CA VAL A 184 -14.76 -3.83 -30.34
C VAL A 184 -14.90 -5.22 -30.97
N ALA A 185 -14.52 -6.28 -30.25
CA ALA A 185 -14.64 -7.66 -30.74
C ALA A 185 -16.11 -8.07 -30.98
N ASP A 186 -17.02 -7.59 -30.13
CA ASP A 186 -18.46 -7.82 -30.26
C ASP A 186 -19.16 -6.87 -31.25
N GLY A 187 -18.44 -5.87 -31.77
CA GLY A 187 -18.94 -4.89 -32.75
C GLY A 187 -19.80 -3.78 -32.14
N GLU A 188 -19.72 -3.58 -30.83
CA GLU A 188 -20.43 -2.55 -30.07
C GLU A 188 -19.66 -1.22 -30.01
N MET A 189 -18.34 -1.24 -30.23
CA MET A 189 -17.44 -0.09 -30.26
C MET A 189 -16.58 -0.10 -31.53
N SER A 190 -16.19 1.08 -32.04
CA SER A 190 -15.28 1.16 -33.18
C SER A 190 -13.81 1.15 -32.75
N GLU A 191 -12.90 0.60 -33.58
CA GLU A 191 -11.45 0.68 -33.32
C GLU A 191 -10.95 2.12 -33.18
N ALA A 192 -11.57 3.07 -33.88
CA ALA A 192 -11.21 4.48 -33.81
C ALA A 192 -11.60 5.13 -32.48
N GLU A 193 -12.76 4.76 -31.93
CA GLU A 193 -13.19 5.18 -30.60
C GLU A 193 -12.28 4.59 -29.52
N LEU A 194 -11.90 3.31 -29.66
CA LEU A 194 -10.95 2.67 -28.74
C LEU A 194 -9.57 3.36 -28.76
N ASP A 195 -9.04 3.72 -29.93
CA ASP A 195 -7.78 4.48 -30.06
C ASP A 195 -7.90 5.88 -29.42
N GLU A 196 -9.06 6.54 -29.52
CA GLU A 196 -9.28 7.82 -28.83
C GLU A 196 -9.30 7.63 -27.31
N MET A 197 -9.99 6.60 -26.80
CA MET A 197 -9.97 6.27 -25.38
C MET A 197 -8.54 5.95 -24.90
N GLU A 198 -7.76 5.19 -25.67
CA GLU A 198 -6.40 4.76 -25.32
C GLU A 198 -5.49 5.97 -25.05
N ARG A 199 -5.61 7.01 -25.88
CA ARG A 199 -4.81 8.23 -25.80
C ARG A 199 -5.14 9.10 -24.59
N ASN A 200 -6.27 8.88 -23.93
CA ASN A 200 -6.78 9.75 -22.88
C ASN A 200 -6.96 9.05 -21.52
N ALA A 201 -6.90 7.71 -21.44
CA ALA A 201 -7.23 6.95 -20.24
C ALA A 201 -6.21 7.03 -19.09
N CYS A 202 -4.93 7.23 -19.43
CA CYS A 202 -3.84 7.29 -18.48
C CYS A 202 -3.14 8.66 -18.63
N PRO A 203 -3.66 9.72 -17.98
CA PRO A 203 -3.21 11.09 -18.23
C PRO A 203 -1.80 11.40 -17.72
N GLY A 204 -1.28 10.61 -16.77
CA GLY A 204 -0.03 10.90 -16.09
C GLY A 204 0.50 9.75 -15.23
N ALA A 205 1.30 10.09 -14.23
CA ALA A 205 1.90 9.13 -13.30
C ALA A 205 0.88 8.59 -12.28
N GLY A 206 1.16 7.42 -11.73
CA GLY A 206 0.38 6.80 -10.65
C GLY A 206 -0.12 5.39 -10.95
N SER A 207 -0.57 4.71 -9.89
CA SER A 207 -1.12 3.36 -9.99
C SER A 207 -2.54 3.33 -10.58
N CYS A 208 -3.08 2.15 -10.91
CA CYS A 208 -4.43 2.04 -11.49
C CYS A 208 -5.51 2.64 -10.57
N GLY A 209 -6.32 3.57 -11.10
CA GLY A 209 -7.26 4.40 -10.32
C GLY A 209 -8.35 3.66 -9.53
N GLY A 210 -8.81 2.51 -10.02
CA GLY A 210 -9.82 1.71 -9.32
C GLY A 210 -9.31 1.04 -8.04
N MET A 211 -10.20 0.39 -7.30
CA MET A 211 -9.87 -0.40 -6.11
C MET A 211 -9.30 -1.79 -6.49
N PHE A 212 -8.25 -1.77 -7.33
CA PHE A 212 -7.42 -2.91 -7.71
C PHE A 212 -6.37 -3.19 -6.63
N THR A 213 -5.38 -4.05 -6.91
CA THR A 213 -4.44 -4.50 -5.88
C THR A 213 -3.62 -3.35 -5.30
N ALA A 214 -3.06 -2.44 -6.13
CA ALA A 214 -2.27 -1.30 -5.65
C ALA A 214 -3.05 -0.46 -4.60
N ASN A 215 -4.20 0.08 -4.99
CA ASN A 215 -5.05 0.88 -4.09
C ASN A 215 -5.59 0.07 -2.89
N THR A 216 -5.97 -1.21 -3.08
CA THR A 216 -6.38 -2.07 -1.95
C THR A 216 -5.25 -2.26 -0.94
N MET A 217 -4.04 -2.55 -1.42
CA MET A 217 -2.88 -2.76 -0.55
C MET A 217 -2.37 -1.45 0.06
N ALA A 218 -2.55 -0.31 -0.63
CA ALA A 218 -2.28 1.01 -0.06
C ALA A 218 -3.21 1.29 1.13
N SER A 219 -4.53 1.09 0.97
CA SER A 219 -5.48 1.25 2.07
C SER A 219 -5.24 0.24 3.21
N ILE A 220 -4.83 -0.99 2.89
CA ILE A 220 -4.40 -1.98 3.88
C ILE A 220 -3.16 -1.50 4.62
N SER A 221 -2.19 -0.85 3.97
CA SER A 221 -0.97 -0.38 4.65
C SER A 221 -1.26 0.62 5.77
N GLU A 222 -2.25 1.51 5.60
CA GLU A 222 -2.74 2.36 6.70
C GLU A 222 -3.40 1.53 7.81
N THR A 223 -4.28 0.61 7.42
CA THR A 223 -5.16 -0.11 8.36
C THR A 223 -4.41 -1.14 9.20
N ILE A 224 -3.43 -1.81 8.61
CA ILE A 224 -2.58 -2.78 9.29
C ILE A 224 -1.46 -2.10 10.09
N GLY A 225 -1.27 -0.79 9.86
CA GLY A 225 -0.39 0.06 10.67
C GLY A 225 1.00 0.33 10.09
N PHE A 226 1.28 0.03 8.81
CA PHE A 226 2.59 0.34 8.19
C PHE A 226 2.74 1.78 7.71
N ALA A 227 1.63 2.47 7.49
CA ALA A 227 1.60 3.84 6.98
C ALA A 227 0.72 4.73 7.88
N PRO A 228 1.01 6.03 8.00
CA PRO A 228 0.11 6.97 8.66
C PRO A 228 -1.28 6.95 8.00
N LEU A 229 -2.34 7.03 8.81
CA LEU A 229 -3.70 7.14 8.27
C LEU A 229 -3.84 8.39 7.39
N GLY A 230 -4.53 8.24 6.26
CA GLY A 230 -4.70 9.27 5.23
C GLY A 230 -3.65 9.23 4.11
N SER A 231 -2.48 8.64 4.35
CA SER A 231 -1.33 8.67 3.42
C SER A 231 -1.55 7.96 2.07
N SER A 232 -2.51 7.04 1.97
CA SER A 232 -2.76 6.26 0.75
C SER A 232 -3.65 6.96 -0.27
N SER A 233 -4.39 7.99 0.15
CA SER A 233 -5.42 8.60 -0.69
C SER A 233 -4.95 9.70 -1.66
N PRO A 234 -3.93 10.54 -1.34
CA PRO A 234 -3.48 11.58 -2.28
C PRO A 234 -3.05 11.02 -3.65
N PRO A 235 -3.53 11.58 -4.77
CA PRO A 235 -3.09 11.19 -6.10
C PRO A 235 -1.58 11.36 -6.31
N ALA A 236 -1.02 10.66 -7.29
CA ALA A 236 0.43 10.65 -7.55
C ALA A 236 1.00 12.02 -7.95
N GLU A 237 0.21 12.83 -8.65
CA GLU A 237 0.62 14.15 -9.14
C GLU A 237 0.10 15.31 -8.27
N ASP A 238 -0.56 15.00 -7.13
CA ASP A 238 -1.01 16.02 -6.19
C ASP A 238 0.15 16.51 -5.30
N ASP A 239 0.15 17.79 -4.95
CA ASP A 239 1.17 18.37 -4.06
C ASP A 239 1.16 17.67 -2.68
N GLU A 240 -0.01 17.24 -2.20
CA GLU A 240 -0.17 16.50 -0.93
C GLU A 240 0.62 15.18 -0.91
N ARG A 241 0.91 14.56 -2.07
CA ARG A 241 1.73 13.33 -2.13
C ARG A 241 3.16 13.58 -1.67
N TYR A 242 3.72 14.74 -1.99
CA TYR A 242 5.08 15.10 -1.58
C TYR A 242 5.13 15.50 -0.09
N GLU A 243 4.04 16.06 0.44
CA GLU A 243 3.88 16.29 1.87
C GLU A 243 3.85 14.95 2.63
N VAL A 244 3.06 13.98 2.17
CA VAL A 244 3.03 12.62 2.73
C VAL A 244 4.41 11.94 2.66
N ALA A 245 5.16 12.17 1.58
CA ALA A 245 6.52 11.63 1.45
C ALA A 245 7.48 12.24 2.48
N ARG A 246 7.41 13.56 2.70
CA ARG A 246 8.15 14.24 3.77
C ARG A 246 7.78 13.69 5.15
N GLU A 247 6.49 13.62 5.47
CA GLU A 247 6.01 13.08 6.75
C GLU A 247 6.48 11.65 6.98
N SER A 248 6.52 10.83 5.91
CA SER A 248 7.02 9.46 5.99
C SER A 248 8.53 9.40 6.28
N GLY A 249 9.32 10.32 5.71
CA GLY A 249 10.75 10.45 5.99
C GLY A 249 11.03 10.89 7.42
N GLU A 250 10.32 11.92 7.91
CA GLU A 250 10.39 12.38 9.30
C GLU A 250 10.02 11.26 10.28
N LEU A 251 8.90 10.57 10.00
CA LEU A 251 8.43 9.44 10.81
C LEU A 251 9.42 8.28 10.82
N ALA A 252 10.12 7.99 9.70
CA ALA A 252 11.09 6.91 9.64
C ALA A 252 12.24 7.10 10.65
N VAL A 253 12.70 8.34 10.83
CA VAL A 253 13.70 8.65 11.86
C VAL A 253 13.10 8.52 13.26
N GLU A 254 11.88 9.01 13.46
CA GLU A 254 11.16 8.90 14.74
C GLU A 254 10.96 7.44 15.16
N VAL A 255 10.57 6.53 14.26
CA VAL A 255 10.32 5.12 14.60
C VAL A 255 11.58 4.38 14.97
N VAL A 256 12.73 4.73 14.38
CA VAL A 256 14.03 4.17 14.79
C VAL A 256 14.39 4.64 16.19
N ARG A 257 14.22 5.93 16.50
CA ARG A 257 14.49 6.50 17.84
C ARG A 257 13.61 5.86 18.91
N GLU A 258 12.32 5.71 18.62
CA GLU A 258 11.34 5.08 19.51
C GLU A 258 11.37 3.54 19.49
N ARG A 259 12.24 2.95 18.66
CA ARG A 259 12.39 1.49 18.48
C ARG A 259 11.08 0.76 18.15
N ARG A 260 10.19 1.41 17.39
CA ARG A 260 8.93 0.82 16.92
C ARG A 260 9.19 0.01 15.67
N LYS A 261 8.93 -1.29 15.71
CA LYS A 261 9.19 -2.21 14.60
C LYS A 261 7.96 -3.07 14.30
N PRO A 262 7.91 -3.71 13.12
CA PRO A 262 6.72 -4.44 12.68
C PRO A 262 6.20 -5.46 13.70
N SER A 263 7.09 -6.19 14.39
CA SER A 263 6.69 -7.13 15.44
C SER A 263 6.01 -6.53 16.67
N ASP A 264 6.08 -5.21 16.86
CA ASP A 264 5.41 -4.52 17.99
C ASP A 264 3.95 -4.19 17.69
N PHE A 265 3.58 -3.98 16.42
CA PHE A 265 2.23 -3.56 16.03
C PHE A 265 1.49 -4.56 15.12
N LEU A 266 2.19 -5.47 14.45
CA LEU A 266 1.54 -6.55 13.71
C LEU A 266 1.01 -7.61 14.67
N THR A 267 -0.31 -7.75 14.65
CA THR A 267 -1.06 -8.65 15.52
C THR A 267 -2.15 -9.33 14.71
N ARG A 268 -2.73 -10.40 15.26
CA ARG A 268 -3.91 -11.03 14.64
C ARG A 268 -5.00 -9.98 14.38
N GLU A 269 -5.22 -9.10 15.34
CA GLU A 269 -6.19 -8.00 15.31
C GLU A 269 -5.91 -7.00 14.18
N SER A 270 -4.65 -6.62 13.92
CA SER A 270 -4.34 -5.72 12.81
C SER A 270 -4.56 -6.38 11.43
N PHE A 271 -4.31 -7.69 11.31
CA PHE A 271 -4.69 -8.45 10.11
C PHE A 271 -6.21 -8.55 9.95
N GLU A 272 -6.96 -8.75 11.04
CA GLU A 272 -8.43 -8.75 10.98
C GLU A 272 -8.99 -7.39 10.55
N ASN A 273 -8.39 -6.28 11.03
CA ASN A 273 -8.72 -4.92 10.57
C ASN A 273 -8.49 -4.75 9.08
N ALA A 274 -7.33 -5.22 8.58
CA ALA A 274 -7.00 -5.16 7.15
C ALA A 274 -8.01 -5.93 6.28
N ILE A 275 -8.45 -7.11 6.75
CA ILE A 275 -9.50 -7.89 6.07
C ILE A 275 -10.84 -7.18 6.13
N ALA A 276 -11.23 -6.63 7.29
CA ALA A 276 -12.47 -5.90 7.46
C ALA A 276 -12.55 -4.72 6.47
N LEU A 277 -11.48 -3.92 6.38
CA LEU A 277 -11.39 -2.86 5.37
C LEU A 277 -11.51 -3.43 3.95
N GLN A 278 -10.71 -4.45 3.61
CA GLN A 278 -10.70 -5.03 2.27
C GLN A 278 -12.11 -5.45 1.82
N VAL A 279 -12.86 -6.15 2.68
CA VAL A 279 -14.19 -6.64 2.32
C VAL A 279 -15.24 -5.53 2.30
N ALA A 280 -15.07 -4.49 3.13
CA ALA A 280 -15.93 -3.32 3.22
C ALA A 280 -15.86 -2.43 1.97
N ILE A 281 -14.63 -2.14 1.51
CA ILE A 281 -14.42 -1.31 0.30
C ILE A 281 -14.58 -2.10 -0.99
N GLY A 282 -14.78 -3.43 -0.88
CA GLY A 282 -14.77 -4.32 -2.02
C GLY A 282 -13.42 -4.31 -2.74
N GLY A 283 -12.34 -4.47 -1.99
CA GLY A 283 -10.98 -4.53 -2.50
C GLY A 283 -10.70 -5.73 -3.42
N SER A 284 -9.46 -5.82 -3.90
CA SER A 284 -8.97 -6.89 -4.76
C SER A 284 -8.98 -8.25 -4.04
N THR A 285 -9.27 -9.33 -4.77
CA THR A 285 -9.10 -10.70 -4.26
C THR A 285 -7.63 -11.05 -4.04
N ASN A 286 -6.70 -10.37 -4.73
CA ASN A 286 -5.26 -10.57 -4.53
C ASN A 286 -4.80 -10.21 -3.11
N ALA A 287 -5.51 -9.31 -2.42
CA ALA A 287 -5.19 -8.99 -1.03
C ALA A 287 -5.33 -10.21 -0.10
N VAL A 288 -6.14 -11.23 -0.45
CA VAL A 288 -6.14 -12.51 0.29
C VAL A 288 -4.76 -13.17 0.23
N LEU A 289 -4.16 -13.27 -0.96
CA LEU A 289 -2.82 -13.86 -1.15
C LEU A 289 -1.72 -13.04 -0.47
N HIS A 290 -1.86 -11.72 -0.45
CA HIS A 290 -0.88 -10.81 0.13
C HIS A 290 -0.93 -10.80 1.65
N LEU A 291 -2.12 -10.71 2.25
CA LEU A 291 -2.31 -10.76 3.70
C LEU A 291 -1.88 -12.11 4.27
N LEU A 292 -2.21 -13.23 3.62
CA LEU A 292 -1.75 -14.55 4.06
C LEU A 292 -0.22 -14.67 4.00
N ALA A 293 0.42 -14.12 2.97
CA ALA A 293 1.88 -14.12 2.87
C ALA A 293 2.51 -13.25 3.95
N MET A 294 2.02 -12.02 4.15
CA MET A 294 2.50 -11.12 5.20
C MET A 294 2.30 -11.72 6.61
N ALA A 295 1.16 -12.36 6.87
CA ALA A 295 0.91 -13.04 8.14
C ALA A 295 1.90 -14.19 8.37
N ALA A 296 2.20 -14.97 7.33
CA ALA A 296 3.19 -16.03 7.40
C ALA A 296 4.61 -15.50 7.70
N GLU A 297 5.03 -14.41 7.06
CA GLU A 297 6.32 -13.75 7.36
C GLU A 297 6.36 -13.20 8.80
N ALA A 298 5.23 -12.68 9.29
CA ALA A 298 5.12 -12.13 10.65
C ALA A 298 4.96 -13.21 11.73
N GLY A 299 4.80 -14.49 11.35
CA GLY A 299 4.49 -15.57 12.28
C GLY A 299 3.10 -15.47 12.92
N ILE A 300 2.17 -14.75 12.27
CA ILE A 300 0.78 -14.61 12.71
C ILE A 300 -0.05 -15.72 12.07
N GLU A 301 -0.80 -16.46 12.89
CA GLU A 301 -1.74 -17.47 12.40
C GLU A 301 -2.91 -16.75 11.73
N LEU A 302 -3.01 -16.90 10.41
CA LEU A 302 -4.11 -16.40 9.59
C LEU A 302 -4.45 -17.49 8.57
N ASP A 303 -5.69 -17.96 8.63
CA ASP A 303 -6.21 -18.99 7.75
C ASP A 303 -7.08 -18.35 6.66
N ILE A 304 -7.20 -19.00 5.50
CA ILE A 304 -8.03 -18.48 4.42
C ILE A 304 -9.49 -18.38 4.87
N GLU A 305 -9.99 -19.30 5.70
CA GLU A 305 -11.36 -19.28 6.22
C GLU A 305 -11.67 -18.04 7.09
N ASP A 306 -10.66 -17.39 7.69
CA ASP A 306 -10.85 -16.17 8.50
C ASP A 306 -11.50 -15.04 7.68
N PHE A 307 -11.22 -15.00 6.37
CA PHE A 307 -11.85 -14.04 5.46
C PHE A 307 -13.37 -14.22 5.38
N ASN A 308 -13.88 -15.46 5.48
CA ASN A 308 -15.32 -15.71 5.52
C ASN A 308 -15.95 -15.24 6.84
N GLU A 309 -15.27 -15.46 7.97
CA GLU A 309 -15.77 -15.04 9.29
C GLU A 309 -15.90 -13.53 9.37
N ILE A 310 -14.85 -12.82 8.94
CA ILE A 310 -14.82 -11.35 8.93
C ILE A 310 -15.81 -10.81 7.90
N SER A 311 -15.84 -11.37 6.69
CA SER A 311 -16.79 -10.91 5.66
C SER A 311 -18.26 -11.18 6.00
N ALA A 312 -18.55 -12.14 6.88
CA ALA A 312 -19.90 -12.39 7.35
C ALA A 312 -20.42 -11.32 8.31
N ARG A 313 -19.54 -10.63 9.04
CA ARG A 313 -19.91 -9.54 9.98
C ARG A 313 -19.69 -8.14 9.40
N THR A 314 -18.79 -7.98 8.43
CA THR A 314 -18.44 -6.68 7.86
C THR A 314 -19.20 -6.44 6.55
N PRO A 315 -20.11 -5.46 6.46
CA PRO A 315 -20.88 -5.17 5.26
C PRO A 315 -20.03 -4.48 4.18
N LYS A 316 -20.46 -4.57 2.91
CA LYS A 316 -19.84 -3.82 1.81
C LYS A 316 -20.43 -2.42 1.76
N ILE A 317 -19.60 -1.40 1.98
CA ILE A 317 -20.01 -0.01 2.13
C ILE A 317 -19.41 0.95 1.09
N ALA A 318 -18.51 0.48 0.22
CA ALA A 318 -18.00 1.30 -0.90
C ALA A 318 -18.31 0.70 -2.27
N LYS A 319 -18.68 1.58 -3.22
CA LYS A 319 -19.00 1.25 -4.62
C LYS A 319 -17.96 1.84 -5.57
N LEU A 320 -16.72 1.38 -5.42
CA LEU A 320 -15.58 1.77 -6.24
C LEU A 320 -15.36 0.78 -7.40
N GLN A 321 -14.68 1.23 -8.45
CA GLN A 321 -14.22 0.37 -9.55
C GLN A 321 -13.44 -0.83 -9.00
N PRO A 322 -13.61 -2.05 -9.55
CA PRO A 322 -14.37 -2.37 -10.77
C PRO A 322 -15.89 -2.57 -10.57
N SER A 323 -16.40 -2.49 -9.33
CA SER A 323 -17.83 -2.76 -9.05
C SER A 323 -18.73 -1.52 -9.12
N GLY A 324 -18.15 -0.34 -9.24
CA GLY A 324 -18.81 0.94 -9.38
C GLY A 324 -18.13 1.84 -10.40
N ALA A 325 -18.55 3.11 -10.47
CA ALA A 325 -18.00 4.07 -11.43
C ALA A 325 -16.82 4.89 -10.86
N ARG A 326 -16.75 5.01 -9.53
CA ARG A 326 -15.82 5.88 -8.79
C ARG A 326 -14.45 5.24 -8.56
N VAL A 327 -13.42 6.06 -8.45
CA VAL A 327 -12.01 5.69 -8.30
C VAL A 327 -11.45 6.18 -6.95
N MET A 328 -10.17 5.91 -6.66
CA MET A 328 -9.51 6.35 -5.43
C MET A 328 -9.52 7.87 -5.26
N ASN A 329 -9.44 8.64 -6.35
CA ASN A 329 -9.52 10.10 -6.28
C ASN A 329 -10.86 10.57 -5.67
N ASP A 330 -11.99 9.99 -6.06
CA ASP A 330 -13.29 10.34 -5.48
C ASP A 330 -13.31 10.06 -3.96
N LEU A 331 -12.65 8.98 -3.51
CA LEU A 331 -12.55 8.67 -2.08
C LEU A 331 -11.65 9.69 -1.35
N HIS A 332 -10.54 10.09 -1.96
CA HIS A 332 -9.64 11.11 -1.42
C HIS A 332 -10.37 12.44 -1.20
N GLU A 333 -11.14 12.91 -2.18
CA GLU A 333 -11.89 14.19 -2.12
C GLU A 333 -12.88 14.28 -0.96
N VAL A 334 -13.31 13.15 -0.41
CA VAL A 334 -14.27 13.09 0.72
C VAL A 334 -13.63 12.72 2.06
N GLY A 335 -12.30 12.60 2.13
CA GLY A 335 -11.54 12.31 3.36
C GLY A 335 -10.78 10.98 3.37
N GLY A 336 -10.75 10.25 2.25
CA GLY A 336 -9.90 9.09 2.06
C GLY A 336 -10.33 7.83 2.81
N VAL A 337 -9.38 6.90 2.96
CA VAL A 337 -9.55 5.65 3.73
C VAL A 337 -10.00 5.90 5.18
N PRO A 338 -9.55 6.95 5.90
CA PRO A 338 -10.02 7.25 7.26
C PRO A 338 -11.55 7.34 7.42
N VAL A 339 -12.28 7.80 6.40
CA VAL A 339 -13.76 7.86 6.43
C VAL A 339 -14.37 6.47 6.58
N VAL A 340 -13.86 5.50 5.82
CA VAL A 340 -14.32 4.11 5.87
C VAL A 340 -13.94 3.48 7.21
N LEU A 341 -12.72 3.74 7.69
CA LEU A 341 -12.25 3.19 8.97
C LEU A 341 -13.06 3.74 10.14
N ARG A 342 -13.43 5.04 10.12
CA ARG A 342 -14.32 5.63 11.13
C ARG A 342 -15.66 4.92 11.19
N GLU A 343 -16.30 4.70 10.04
CA GLU A 343 -17.57 4.00 9.95
C GLU A 343 -17.48 2.58 10.54
N LEU A 344 -16.43 1.83 10.19
CA LEU A 344 -16.22 0.48 10.71
C LEU A 344 -15.89 0.46 12.21
N LEU A 345 -15.15 1.47 12.72
CA LEU A 345 -14.83 1.60 14.14
C LEU A 345 -16.08 1.94 14.97
N GLU A 346 -16.89 2.91 14.53
CA GLU A 346 -18.14 3.28 15.21
C GLU A 346 -19.13 2.10 15.27
N ALA A 347 -19.02 1.15 14.33
CA ALA A 347 -19.80 -0.07 14.23
C ALA A 347 -19.23 -1.29 14.99
N ASP A 348 -18.12 -1.15 15.73
CA ASP A 348 -17.42 -2.26 16.42
C ASP A 348 -16.95 -3.38 15.47
N LEU A 349 -16.59 -3.00 14.23
CA LEU A 349 -16.07 -3.89 13.18
C LEU A 349 -14.55 -3.79 13.00
N LEU A 350 -13.89 -2.92 13.77
CA LEU A 350 -12.44 -2.79 13.87
C LEU A 350 -11.97 -2.96 15.31
N HIS A 351 -10.82 -3.59 15.48
CA HIS A 351 -10.06 -3.60 16.71
C HIS A 351 -9.37 -2.24 16.89
N GLY A 352 -10.05 -1.33 17.59
CA GLY A 352 -9.59 0.05 17.78
C GLY A 352 -8.26 0.20 18.53
N ASP A 353 -7.91 -0.76 19.38
CA ASP A 353 -6.67 -0.77 20.18
C ASP A 353 -5.43 -1.25 19.39
N ALA A 354 -5.59 -1.66 18.12
CA ALA A 354 -4.48 -2.08 17.28
C ALA A 354 -3.52 -0.90 17.06
N LEU A 355 -2.24 -1.08 17.40
CA LEU A 355 -1.20 -0.07 17.23
C LEU A 355 -0.83 0.11 15.75
N THR A 356 -0.30 1.27 15.44
CA THR A 356 0.28 1.60 14.13
C THR A 356 1.75 2.01 14.28
N VAL A 357 2.43 2.18 13.15
CA VAL A 357 3.81 2.67 13.08
C VAL A 357 3.98 4.05 13.76
N THR A 358 2.94 4.87 13.84
CA THR A 358 2.97 6.16 14.55
C THR A 358 2.98 5.99 16.07
N GLY A 359 2.84 4.77 16.59
CA GLY A 359 2.68 4.49 18.03
C GLY A 359 1.29 4.83 18.58
N GLU A 360 0.42 5.44 17.77
CA GLU A 360 -1.00 5.61 18.08
C GLU A 360 -1.73 4.30 17.80
N THR A 361 -2.78 4.04 18.57
CA THR A 361 -3.80 3.07 18.17
C THR A 361 -4.57 3.58 16.95
N ILE A 362 -5.15 2.68 16.16
CA ILE A 362 -5.96 3.06 15.00
C ILE A 362 -7.15 3.94 15.41
N ALA A 363 -7.74 3.72 16.59
CA ALA A 363 -8.79 4.58 17.14
C ALA A 363 -8.28 5.99 17.45
N GLU A 364 -7.12 6.13 18.10
CA GLU A 364 -6.52 7.44 18.37
C GLU A 364 -6.16 8.18 17.06
N ALA A 365 -5.65 7.47 16.06
CA ALA A 365 -5.33 8.05 14.76
C ALA A 365 -6.60 8.55 14.03
N ILE A 366 -7.70 7.79 14.07
CA ILE A 366 -9.00 8.19 13.52
C ILE A 366 -9.54 9.43 14.26
N ASP A 367 -9.49 9.44 15.59
CA ASP A 367 -9.95 10.57 16.41
C ASP A 367 -9.10 11.84 16.15
N ARG A 368 -7.79 11.69 15.93
CA ARG A 368 -6.89 12.81 15.60
C ARG A 368 -7.20 13.43 14.24
N ILE A 369 -7.49 12.60 13.24
CA ILE A 369 -7.83 13.07 11.88
C ILE A 369 -9.25 13.65 11.85
N ASP A 370 -10.17 13.12 12.67
CA ASP A 370 -11.59 13.46 12.70
C ASP A 370 -12.22 13.50 11.29
N PRO A 371 -12.14 12.41 10.50
CA PRO A 371 -12.65 12.38 9.14
C PRO A 371 -14.19 12.49 9.14
N PRO A 372 -14.83 13.09 8.13
CA PRO A 372 -16.28 13.24 8.10
C PRO A 372 -17.00 11.89 8.20
N ARG A 373 -18.20 11.89 8.78
CA ARG A 373 -19.04 10.68 8.78
C ARG A 373 -19.66 10.47 7.41
N ILE A 374 -19.88 9.22 7.02
CA ILE A 374 -20.51 8.90 5.72
C ILE A 374 -21.90 9.57 5.59
N GLU A 375 -22.68 9.64 6.67
CA GLU A 375 -23.99 10.31 6.70
C GLU A 375 -23.93 11.82 6.41
N GLU A 376 -22.77 12.44 6.59
CA GLU A 376 -22.55 13.88 6.40
C GLU A 376 -22.07 14.20 4.97
N LEU A 377 -21.72 13.17 4.19
CA LEU A 377 -21.19 13.31 2.84
C LEU A 377 -22.30 13.17 1.79
N ASP A 378 -22.28 14.04 0.78
CA ASP A 378 -23.16 13.95 -0.39
C ASP A 378 -22.48 13.11 -1.49
N THR A 379 -22.47 11.78 -1.31
CA THR A 379 -21.88 10.83 -2.27
C THR A 379 -22.86 9.74 -2.69
N ASP A 380 -22.62 9.15 -3.86
CA ASP A 380 -23.38 8.01 -4.38
C ASP A 380 -22.64 6.66 -4.27
N PHE A 381 -21.46 6.66 -3.63
CA PHE A 381 -20.55 5.52 -3.61
C PHE A 381 -20.10 5.07 -2.22
N LEU A 382 -20.31 5.87 -1.17
CA LEU A 382 -20.15 5.46 0.22
C LEU A 382 -21.52 5.29 0.88
N TYR A 383 -21.64 4.24 1.68
CA TYR A 383 -22.87 3.81 2.34
C TYR A 383 -22.57 3.55 3.82
N THR A 384 -23.54 3.75 4.71
CA THR A 384 -23.35 3.40 6.13
C THR A 384 -23.42 1.90 6.34
N VAL A 385 -22.95 1.41 7.49
CA VAL A 385 -23.09 -0.01 7.86
C VAL A 385 -24.56 -0.42 8.07
N ASP A 386 -25.43 0.54 8.40
CA ASP A 386 -26.87 0.34 8.60
C ASP A 386 -27.65 0.30 7.29
N GLU A 387 -27.19 1.03 6.26
CA GLU A 387 -27.76 1.01 4.90
C GLU A 387 -26.71 0.61 3.84
N PRO A 388 -26.08 -0.58 3.96
CA PRO A 388 -24.94 -0.95 3.12
C PRO A 388 -25.37 -1.41 1.73
N ILE A 389 -24.40 -1.51 0.81
CA ILE A 389 -24.61 -2.10 -0.52
C ILE A 389 -24.99 -3.57 -0.39
N HIS A 390 -24.26 -4.28 0.49
CA HIS A 390 -24.52 -5.67 0.85
C HIS A 390 -24.28 -5.87 2.34
N GLU A 391 -25.15 -6.61 3.02
CA GLU A 391 -25.04 -6.95 4.46
C GLU A 391 -23.75 -7.74 4.78
N ARG A 392 -23.11 -8.33 3.77
CA ARG A 392 -21.85 -9.04 3.90
C ARG A 392 -20.84 -8.48 2.90
N GLY A 393 -19.57 -8.49 3.29
CA GLY A 393 -18.50 -7.91 2.50
C GLY A 393 -18.27 -8.63 1.16
N ALA A 394 -17.41 -8.08 0.31
CA ALA A 394 -17.33 -8.51 -1.08
C ALA A 394 -16.59 -9.86 -1.31
N ILE A 395 -15.83 -10.37 -0.36
CA ILE A 395 -14.96 -11.55 -0.57
C ILE A 395 -15.58 -12.80 0.05
N ARG A 396 -15.54 -13.92 -0.68
CA ARG A 396 -15.99 -15.23 -0.19
C ARG A 396 -14.94 -16.29 -0.48
N ILE A 397 -14.77 -17.17 0.48
CA ILE A 397 -13.99 -18.40 0.34
C ILE A 397 -14.96 -19.55 0.09
N LEU A 398 -14.78 -20.22 -1.05
CA LEU A 398 -15.52 -21.38 -1.48
C LEU A 398 -14.73 -22.64 -1.16
N THR A 399 -15.39 -23.61 -0.55
CA THR A 399 -14.81 -24.93 -0.27
C THR A 399 -15.64 -26.02 -0.92
N GLY A 400 -15.00 -27.14 -1.23
CA GLY A 400 -15.67 -28.29 -1.82
C GLY A 400 -14.70 -29.28 -2.41
N ASN A 401 -15.21 -30.32 -3.06
CA ASN A 401 -14.36 -31.35 -3.68
C ASN A 401 -13.47 -30.83 -4.82
N LEU A 402 -13.82 -29.69 -5.45
CA LEU A 402 -12.97 -29.02 -6.47
C LEU A 402 -11.97 -28.04 -5.88
N ALA A 403 -12.23 -27.51 -4.68
CA ALA A 403 -11.40 -26.55 -3.97
C ALA A 403 -11.27 -27.00 -2.51
N PRO A 404 -10.55 -28.11 -2.24
CA PRO A 404 -10.45 -28.67 -0.89
C PRO A 404 -9.69 -27.75 0.07
N ASP A 405 -8.75 -26.96 -0.47
CA ASP A 405 -7.92 -26.00 0.28
C ASP A 405 -8.41 -24.56 0.07
N GLY A 406 -9.66 -24.38 -0.35
CA GLY A 406 -10.28 -23.08 -0.58
C GLY A 406 -10.10 -22.51 -2.01
N ALA A 407 -11.04 -21.66 -2.39
CA ALA A 407 -10.99 -20.83 -3.59
C ALA A 407 -11.63 -19.46 -3.28
N VAL A 408 -11.10 -18.39 -3.87
CA VAL A 408 -11.57 -17.03 -3.60
C VAL A 408 -12.49 -16.56 -4.72
N ILE A 409 -13.61 -15.94 -4.35
CA ILE A 409 -14.49 -15.22 -5.29
C ILE A 409 -14.87 -13.85 -4.73
N LYS A 410 -14.97 -12.85 -5.61
CA LYS A 410 -15.53 -11.53 -5.29
C LYS A 410 -16.98 -11.48 -5.73
N ILE A 411 -17.87 -11.17 -4.79
CA ILE A 411 -19.30 -10.96 -5.02
C ILE A 411 -19.51 -9.47 -5.32
N THR A 412 -19.95 -9.18 -6.55
CA THR A 412 -20.19 -7.81 -7.03
C THR A 412 -21.67 -7.43 -7.11
N GLY A 413 -22.58 -8.39 -6.92
CA GLY A 413 -24.03 -8.20 -6.87
C GLY A 413 -24.76 -9.38 -6.20
N GLU A 414 -26.07 -9.26 -5.97
CA GLU A 414 -26.87 -10.29 -5.27
C GLU A 414 -27.56 -11.27 -6.22
N ASP A 415 -27.55 -10.98 -7.52
CA ASP A 415 -28.16 -11.83 -8.52
C ASP A 415 -27.27 -13.05 -8.80
N HIS A 416 -27.87 -14.24 -8.83
CA HIS A 416 -27.23 -15.50 -9.23
C HIS A 416 -26.12 -16.05 -8.32
N LEU A 417 -26.31 -16.03 -6.99
CA LEU A 417 -25.42 -16.71 -6.02
C LEU A 417 -25.33 -18.24 -6.16
N ARG A 418 -26.10 -18.84 -7.08
CA ARG A 418 -26.04 -20.26 -7.42
C ARG A 418 -26.02 -20.43 -8.93
N HIS A 419 -25.02 -21.16 -9.41
CA HIS A 419 -24.89 -21.59 -10.80
C HIS A 419 -24.64 -23.11 -10.87
N GLU A 420 -25.25 -23.78 -11.84
CA GLU A 420 -25.04 -25.21 -12.10
C GLU A 420 -25.04 -25.45 -13.62
N GLY A 421 -23.98 -26.09 -14.13
CA GLY A 421 -23.77 -26.30 -15.56
C GLY A 421 -22.70 -27.34 -15.84
N PRO A 422 -22.61 -27.85 -17.09
CA PRO A 422 -21.56 -28.78 -17.49
C PRO A 422 -20.19 -28.10 -17.50
N VAL A 423 -19.14 -28.85 -17.14
CA VAL A 423 -17.75 -28.35 -17.17
C VAL A 423 -17.25 -28.27 -18.61
N LEU A 424 -16.74 -27.10 -19.01
CA LEU A 424 -15.86 -26.93 -20.15
C LEU A 424 -14.43 -26.79 -19.64
N SER A 425 -13.55 -27.73 -19.98
CA SER A 425 -12.16 -27.76 -19.49
C SER A 425 -11.21 -27.26 -20.58
N LEU A 426 -10.43 -26.23 -20.26
CA LEU A 426 -9.30 -25.74 -21.03
C LEU A 426 -8.01 -26.01 -20.24
N ILE A 427 -6.93 -26.43 -20.89
CA ILE A 427 -5.67 -26.81 -20.20
C ILE A 427 -4.73 -25.61 -20.11
N HIS A 428 -4.66 -24.83 -21.19
CA HIS A 428 -3.91 -23.58 -21.26
C HIS A 428 -4.85 -22.42 -21.58
N ILE A 429 -4.48 -21.22 -21.12
CA ILE A 429 -5.19 -19.97 -21.46
C ILE A 429 -5.24 -19.76 -23.00
N SER A 430 -4.24 -20.28 -23.74
CA SER A 430 -4.20 -20.23 -25.20
C SER A 430 -5.15 -21.20 -25.92
N ASP A 431 -5.81 -22.11 -25.19
CA ASP A 431 -6.67 -23.15 -25.79
C ASP A 431 -8.12 -22.68 -26.02
N GLY A 432 -8.46 -21.46 -25.58
CA GLY A 432 -9.80 -20.87 -25.59
C GLY A 432 -10.09 -19.95 -26.77
#